data_AF-A0A0L0N1I3-F1
#
_entry.id   AF-A0A0L0N1I3-F1
#
_cell.length_a   1.000
_cell.length_b   1.000
_cell.length_c   1.000
_cell.angle_alpha   90.00
_cell.angle_beta   90.00
_cell.angle_gamma   90.00
#
_symmetry.space_group_name_H-M   'P 1'
#
loop_
_entity.id
_entity.type
_entity.pdbx_description
1 polymer ?
#
loop_
_entity_poly.entity_id
_entity_poly.type
_entity_poly.pdbx_seq_one_letter_code
_entity_poly.pdbx_strand_id
1 'polypeptide(L)'
;MATGTTTQDAETVPQRAAEASSNSVAFRFNGLPREVRDLIWEATLPPSRVFHVSGSHDSSETRHHPPSVPPTQSFKFYVHHLPPVTTRVCRESRAVALRRGFFFASPKDSPGVWFSPERDILYFDRNMRYLFMTRGGKPLARIKGLDRVLNVGMGWRAWFRDIPRLLPGEDMRHHWRAAINPLFLYSPRLQTINFILPKVRHVGGVTLGREAYGAANFPCELVPLPETTKLPWDKMPRPGSPGAAHTTTSLLGRTGYLTTWQAIRREMERSLKAGEGDGEAPKEDEWGHVLEGRDRDVPRVLGWWLLRVGAPTNYEEQQVREFSA
;
A
#
# COMPACT_ATOMS: atom_id res chain seq x y z
N MET A 1 -25.66 73.25 -56.48
CA MET A 1 -24.25 73.53 -56.82
C MET A 1 -23.39 72.43 -56.23
N ALA A 2 -22.32 72.07 -56.95
CA ALA A 2 -21.28 71.07 -56.65
C ALA A 2 -21.67 69.59 -56.76
N THR A 3 -21.37 69.10 -57.97
CA THR A 3 -21.06 67.75 -58.45
C THR A 3 -20.00 67.00 -57.64
N GLY A 4 -20.04 65.65 -57.71
CA GLY A 4 -18.92 64.79 -57.30
C GLY A 4 -19.20 63.30 -57.50
N THR A 5 -19.08 62.83 -58.74
CA THR A 5 -18.96 61.43 -59.17
C THR A 5 -17.60 60.86 -58.75
N THR A 6 -17.49 59.55 -58.42
CA THR A 6 -16.54 58.57 -59.03
C THR A 6 -16.70 57.17 -58.43
N THR A 7 -16.70 56.20 -59.34
CA THR A 7 -16.83 54.74 -59.33
C THR A 7 -15.57 53.98 -58.93
N GLN A 8 -15.74 52.67 -58.62
CA GLN A 8 -14.87 51.48 -58.83
C GLN A 8 -14.81 50.61 -57.56
N ASP A 9 -15.45 49.44 -57.50
CA ASP A 9 -15.25 48.17 -58.22
C ASP A 9 -14.43 47.16 -57.40
N ALA A 10 -15.14 46.10 -57.02
CA ALA A 10 -14.75 44.69 -56.98
C ALA A 10 -13.32 44.30 -56.60
N GLU A 11 -13.20 43.62 -55.44
CA GLU A 11 -12.37 42.40 -55.38
C GLU A 11 -12.90 41.44 -54.31
N THR A 12 -13.94 40.68 -54.68
CA THR A 12 -14.40 39.52 -53.93
C THR A 12 -13.45 38.37 -54.24
N VAL A 13 -12.45 38.15 -53.39
CA VAL A 13 -11.53 37.01 -53.50
C VAL A 13 -12.31 35.71 -53.29
N PRO A 14 -12.31 34.76 -54.25
CA PRO A 14 -12.92 33.46 -54.05
C PRO A 14 -11.98 32.60 -53.19
N GLN A 15 -12.32 32.40 -51.91
CA GLN A 15 -11.77 31.32 -51.10
C GLN A 15 -12.29 29.98 -51.64
N ARG A 16 -11.67 29.50 -52.71
CA ARG A 16 -11.82 28.13 -53.20
C ARG A 16 -10.48 27.41 -53.05
N ALA A 17 -10.58 26.23 -52.45
CA ALA A 17 -9.67 25.10 -52.60
C ALA A 17 -8.29 25.25 -51.96
N ALA A 18 -8.26 25.07 -50.64
CA ALA A 18 -7.21 24.29 -50.00
C ALA A 18 -7.82 23.40 -48.90
N GLU A 19 -8.90 22.68 -49.23
CA GLU A 19 -9.18 21.40 -48.58
C GLU A 19 -8.10 20.43 -49.06
N ALA A 20 -6.92 20.53 -48.44
CA ALA A 20 -5.99 19.42 -48.42
C ALA A 20 -6.74 18.27 -47.76
N SER A 21 -7.22 17.35 -48.59
CA SER A 21 -7.70 16.03 -48.20
C SER A 21 -6.60 15.36 -47.38
N SER A 22 -6.60 15.61 -46.07
CA SER A 22 -5.94 14.73 -45.13
C SER A 22 -6.76 13.45 -45.17
N ASN A 23 -6.39 12.53 -46.05
CA ASN A 23 -6.76 11.12 -45.96
C ASN A 23 -6.19 10.56 -44.66
N SER A 24 -6.70 11.01 -43.51
CA SER A 24 -6.42 10.41 -42.22
C SER A 24 -7.05 9.04 -42.28
N VAL A 25 -6.23 8.01 -42.53
CA VAL A 25 -6.65 6.63 -42.46
C VAL A 25 -7.26 6.43 -41.07
N ALA A 26 -8.59 6.31 -41.00
CA ALA A 26 -9.30 6.14 -39.75
C ALA A 26 -8.90 4.79 -39.15
N PHE A 27 -8.15 4.80 -38.05
CA PHE A 27 -7.75 3.60 -37.33
C PHE A 27 -8.99 2.89 -36.78
N ARG A 28 -9.28 1.68 -37.28
CA ARG A 28 -10.43 0.87 -36.84
C ARG A 28 -9.98 -0.10 -35.75
N PHE A 29 -10.18 0.27 -34.49
CA PHE A 29 -9.87 -0.59 -33.34
C PHE A 29 -10.48 -1.99 -33.45
N ASN A 30 -11.75 -2.10 -33.88
CA ASN A 30 -12.45 -3.38 -34.06
C ASN A 30 -11.87 -4.27 -35.16
N GLY A 31 -11.05 -3.71 -36.06
CA GLY A 31 -10.36 -4.49 -37.11
C GLY A 31 -9.09 -5.19 -36.61
N LEU A 32 -8.66 -4.91 -35.37
CA LEU A 32 -7.48 -5.55 -34.79
C LEU A 32 -7.78 -6.98 -34.29
N PRO A 33 -6.80 -7.90 -34.35
CA PRO A 33 -6.86 -9.17 -33.66
C PRO A 33 -7.20 -8.99 -32.18
N ARG A 34 -7.90 -9.98 -31.61
CA ARG A 34 -8.40 -9.89 -30.22
C ARG A 34 -7.25 -9.72 -29.22
N GLU A 35 -6.13 -10.38 -29.47
CA GLU A 35 -4.93 -10.34 -28.64
C GLU A 35 -4.37 -8.90 -28.57
N VAL A 36 -4.34 -8.21 -29.70
CA VAL A 36 -3.88 -6.81 -29.77
C VAL A 36 -4.85 -5.88 -29.06
N ARG A 37 -6.17 -6.09 -29.21
CA ARG A 37 -7.18 -5.31 -28.47
C ARG A 37 -7.09 -5.52 -26.97
N ASP A 38 -6.91 -6.76 -26.52
CA ASP A 38 -6.73 -7.10 -25.10
C ASP A 38 -5.46 -6.42 -24.55
N LEU A 39 -4.34 -6.40 -25.28
CA LEU A 39 -3.13 -5.68 -24.90
C LEU A 39 -3.36 -4.17 -24.77
N ILE A 40 -4.09 -3.57 -25.72
CA ILE A 40 -4.44 -2.14 -25.66
C ILE A 40 -5.29 -1.86 -24.42
N TRP A 41 -6.32 -2.67 -24.16
CA TRP A 41 -7.14 -2.50 -22.96
C TRP A 41 -6.36 -2.71 -21.67
N GLU A 42 -5.43 -3.67 -21.64
CA GLU A 42 -4.58 -3.89 -20.48
C GLU A 42 -3.59 -2.73 -20.23
N ALA A 43 -3.07 -2.13 -21.30
CA ALA A 43 -2.20 -0.96 -21.22
C ALA A 43 -2.92 0.27 -20.66
N THR A 44 -4.25 0.35 -20.79
CA THR A 44 -5.06 1.43 -20.20
C THR A 44 -5.43 1.20 -18.73
N LEU A 45 -5.07 0.06 -18.13
CA LEU A 45 -5.28 -0.14 -16.69
C LEU A 45 -4.34 0.77 -15.90
N PRO A 46 -4.76 1.23 -14.70
CA PRO A 46 -3.93 2.06 -13.85
C PRO A 46 -2.55 1.44 -13.57
N PRO A 47 -1.53 2.28 -13.35
CA PRO A 47 -0.25 1.81 -12.82
C PRO A 47 -0.42 1.28 -11.40
N SER A 48 0.68 0.82 -10.80
CA SER A 48 0.71 0.40 -9.39
C SER A 48 0.22 1.52 -8.47
N ARG A 49 -0.77 1.20 -7.63
CA ARG A 49 -1.32 2.13 -6.63
C ARG A 49 -1.17 1.56 -5.22
N VAL A 50 -1.13 2.46 -4.25
CA VAL A 50 -1.15 2.11 -2.82
C VAL A 50 -2.55 2.36 -2.27
N PHE A 51 -3.15 1.30 -1.72
CA PHE A 51 -4.44 1.35 -1.03
C PHE A 51 -4.19 1.43 0.47
N HIS A 52 -4.07 2.65 1.00
CA HIS A 52 -3.88 2.89 2.43
C HIS A 52 -5.20 2.72 3.19
N VAL A 53 -5.28 1.66 3.98
CA VAL A 53 -6.43 1.33 4.81
C VAL A 53 -6.55 2.34 5.95
N SER A 54 -7.73 2.94 6.10
CA SER A 54 -8.08 3.88 7.18
C SER A 54 -8.94 3.25 8.27
N GLY A 55 -9.47 2.06 8.02
CA GLY A 55 -10.26 1.29 8.97
C GLY A 55 -11.02 0.17 8.30
N SER A 56 -11.95 -0.42 9.05
CA SER A 56 -12.94 -1.36 8.55
C SER A 56 -14.32 -1.03 9.10
N HIS A 57 -15.36 -1.58 8.48
CA HIS A 57 -16.71 -1.57 9.01
C HIS A 57 -17.38 -2.91 8.76
N ASP A 58 -18.27 -3.30 9.67
CA ASP A 58 -19.05 -4.53 9.52
C ASP A 58 -19.98 -4.40 8.31
N SER A 59 -20.01 -5.44 7.48
CA SER A 59 -20.97 -5.51 6.39
C SER A 59 -22.36 -5.72 6.97
N SER A 60 -23.39 -5.09 6.38
CA SER A 60 -24.78 -5.23 6.84
C SER A 60 -25.26 -6.69 6.87
N GLU A 61 -24.64 -7.57 6.10
CA GLU A 61 -24.93 -9.02 6.05
C GLU A 61 -24.61 -9.75 7.36
N THR A 62 -23.74 -9.20 8.21
CA THR A 62 -23.19 -9.91 9.38
C THR A 62 -23.98 -9.77 10.66
N ARG A 63 -24.96 -8.85 10.71
CA ARG A 63 -25.80 -8.64 11.89
C ARG A 63 -26.71 -9.85 12.21
N HIS A 64 -26.81 -10.81 11.31
CA HIS A 64 -27.66 -11.99 11.44
C HIS A 64 -26.87 -13.31 11.56
N HIS A 65 -25.53 -13.25 11.65
CA HIS A 65 -24.73 -14.46 11.76
C HIS A 65 -24.59 -14.94 13.21
N PRO A 66 -24.54 -16.28 13.43
CA PRO A 66 -24.29 -16.82 14.76
C PRO A 66 -22.91 -16.40 15.29
N PRO A 67 -22.71 -16.32 16.62
CA PRO A 67 -21.46 -15.86 17.24
C PRO A 67 -20.21 -16.66 16.86
N SER A 68 -20.39 -17.84 16.27
CA SER A 68 -19.32 -18.75 15.86
C SER A 68 -18.67 -18.38 14.52
N VAL A 69 -19.25 -17.47 13.74
CA VAL A 69 -18.72 -17.05 12.43
C VAL A 69 -18.10 -15.65 12.55
N PRO A 70 -16.84 -15.44 12.14
CA PRO A 70 -16.22 -14.12 12.15
C PRO A 70 -17.03 -13.10 11.33
N PRO A 71 -17.21 -11.86 11.82
CA PRO A 71 -17.89 -10.83 11.07
C PRO A 71 -17.15 -10.57 9.75
N THR A 72 -17.92 -10.45 8.68
CA THR A 72 -17.45 -9.93 7.39
C THR A 72 -17.32 -8.42 7.47
N GLN A 73 -16.14 -7.91 7.15
CA GLN A 73 -15.84 -6.49 7.15
C GLN A 73 -15.45 -6.01 5.76
N SER A 74 -15.65 -4.71 5.53
CA SER A 74 -15.18 -4.00 4.34
C SER A 74 -14.20 -2.91 4.74
N PHE A 75 -13.13 -2.77 3.95
CA PHE A 75 -12.12 -1.75 4.20
C PHE A 75 -12.66 -0.35 3.95
N LYS A 76 -12.14 0.61 4.72
CA LYS A 76 -12.14 2.03 4.41
C LYS A 76 -10.73 2.42 4.00
N PHE A 77 -10.61 3.39 3.09
CA PHE A 77 -9.33 3.88 2.60
C PHE A 77 -9.22 5.37 2.86
N TYR A 78 -8.01 5.89 3.06
CA TYR A 78 -7.80 7.35 3.16
C TYR A 78 -7.92 8.02 1.79
N VAL A 79 -7.37 7.38 0.75
CA VAL A 79 -7.41 7.88 -0.63
C VAL A 79 -8.32 6.97 -1.45
N HIS A 80 -9.32 7.57 -2.09
CA HIS A 80 -10.26 6.88 -2.97
C HIS A 80 -9.75 6.89 -4.41
N HIS A 81 -9.18 5.77 -4.83
CA HIS A 81 -8.79 5.58 -6.24
C HIS A 81 -10.02 5.35 -7.11
N LEU A 82 -10.10 6.08 -8.22
CA LEU A 82 -11.15 5.86 -9.21
C LEU A 82 -11.00 4.47 -9.86
N PRO A 83 -12.11 3.77 -10.17
CA PRO A 83 -12.05 2.57 -11.00
C PRO A 83 -11.46 2.89 -12.38
N PRO A 84 -10.77 1.93 -13.03
CA PRO A 84 -10.29 2.09 -14.39
C PRO A 84 -11.41 2.49 -15.35
N VAL A 85 -11.14 3.40 -16.28
CA VAL A 85 -12.12 3.80 -17.30
C VAL A 85 -12.59 2.59 -18.12
N THR A 86 -11.71 1.63 -18.36
CA THR A 86 -12.01 0.34 -19.02
C THR A 86 -13.10 -0.47 -18.36
N THR A 87 -13.43 -0.24 -17.09
CA THR A 87 -14.57 -0.91 -16.45
C THR A 87 -15.93 -0.45 -17.01
N ARG A 88 -15.97 0.66 -17.75
CA ARG A 88 -17.20 1.34 -18.19
C ARG A 88 -17.31 1.58 -19.70
N VAL A 89 -16.25 1.41 -20.49
CA VAL A 89 -16.25 1.75 -21.93
C VAL A 89 -17.11 0.78 -22.75
N CYS A 90 -16.80 -0.51 -22.70
CA CYS A 90 -17.52 -1.55 -23.44
C CYS A 90 -17.36 -2.92 -22.76
N ARG A 91 -18.13 -3.92 -23.21
CA ARG A 91 -18.08 -5.29 -22.64
C ARG A 91 -16.67 -5.90 -22.71
N GLU A 92 -15.95 -5.67 -23.80
CA GLU A 92 -14.59 -6.19 -24.00
C GLU A 92 -13.60 -5.60 -22.99
N SER A 93 -13.51 -4.27 -22.93
CA SER A 93 -12.65 -3.56 -21.98
C SER A 93 -12.97 -3.92 -20.51
N ARG A 94 -14.26 -4.06 -20.17
CA ARG A 94 -14.70 -4.49 -18.83
C ARG A 94 -14.24 -5.90 -18.52
N ALA A 95 -14.34 -6.82 -19.48
CA ALA A 95 -13.85 -8.19 -19.31
C ALA A 95 -12.34 -8.21 -19.04
N VAL A 96 -11.55 -7.38 -19.74
CA VAL A 96 -10.10 -7.23 -19.48
C VAL A 96 -9.84 -6.74 -18.05
N ALA A 97 -10.53 -5.67 -17.62
CA ALA A 97 -10.37 -5.11 -16.28
C ALA A 97 -10.76 -6.09 -15.16
N LEU A 98 -11.76 -6.94 -15.37
CA LEU A 98 -12.18 -7.97 -14.40
C LEU A 98 -11.30 -9.22 -14.41
N ARG A 99 -10.55 -9.49 -15.50
CA ARG A 99 -9.52 -10.53 -15.52
C ARG A 99 -8.28 -10.11 -14.71
N ARG A 100 -7.92 -8.82 -14.77
CA ARG A 100 -6.71 -8.26 -14.13
C ARG A 100 -6.92 -7.69 -12.73
N GLY A 101 -8.15 -7.66 -12.25
CA GLY A 101 -8.49 -7.06 -10.97
C GLY A 101 -9.84 -7.46 -10.44
N PHE A 102 -10.23 -6.89 -9.31
CA PHE A 102 -11.52 -7.12 -8.69
C PHE A 102 -11.92 -5.93 -7.84
N PHE A 103 -13.18 -5.88 -7.45
CA PHE A 103 -13.66 -4.88 -6.52
C PHE A 103 -13.65 -5.46 -5.11
N PHE A 104 -12.97 -4.78 -4.17
CA PHE A 104 -13.20 -5.04 -2.75
C PHE A 104 -14.67 -4.78 -2.43
N ALA A 105 -15.26 -5.68 -1.63
CA ALA A 105 -16.70 -5.74 -1.44
C ALA A 105 -17.35 -4.37 -1.15
N SER A 106 -18.46 -4.20 -1.84
CA SER A 106 -19.37 -3.07 -1.90
C SER A 106 -20.36 -3.15 -0.72
N PRO A 107 -20.58 -2.07 0.05
CA PRO A 107 -21.90 -1.85 0.66
C PRO A 107 -22.95 -1.87 -0.47
N LYS A 108 -24.19 -2.28 -0.18
CA LYS A 108 -25.27 -2.59 -1.17
C LYS A 108 -25.43 -1.65 -2.39
N ASP A 109 -24.89 -0.43 -2.36
CA ASP A 109 -25.16 0.64 -3.33
C ASP A 109 -23.94 1.18 -4.10
N SER A 110 -22.72 0.66 -3.92
CA SER A 110 -21.54 1.19 -4.63
C SER A 110 -20.54 0.10 -5.00
N PRO A 111 -20.12 -0.04 -6.27
CA PRO A 111 -19.36 -1.18 -6.80
C PRO A 111 -18.05 -1.49 -6.07
N GLY A 112 -17.63 -0.67 -5.10
CA GLY A 112 -16.47 -0.89 -4.26
C GLY A 112 -15.22 -0.30 -4.90
N VAL A 113 -14.09 -0.71 -4.37
CA VAL A 113 -12.79 -0.20 -4.81
C VAL A 113 -12.13 -1.23 -5.72
N TRP A 114 -11.83 -0.83 -6.96
CA TRP A 114 -11.14 -1.71 -7.92
C TRP A 114 -9.65 -1.84 -7.57
N PHE A 115 -9.21 -3.07 -7.37
CA PHE A 115 -7.85 -3.47 -6.98
C PHE A 115 -7.29 -4.47 -8.00
N SER A 116 -6.06 -4.27 -8.42
CA SER A 116 -5.28 -5.18 -9.26
C SER A 116 -4.29 -5.97 -8.40
N PRO A 117 -4.52 -7.27 -8.16
CA PRO A 117 -3.62 -8.12 -7.37
C PRO A 117 -2.15 -8.03 -7.77
N GLU A 118 -1.87 -7.94 -9.07
CA GLU A 118 -0.52 -8.00 -9.63
C GLU A 118 0.25 -6.68 -9.45
N ARG A 119 -0.47 -5.54 -9.40
CA ARG A 119 0.15 -4.20 -9.46
C ARG A 119 -0.01 -3.40 -8.18
N ASP A 120 -1.12 -3.56 -7.49
CA ASP A 120 -1.50 -2.73 -6.35
C ASP A 120 -0.98 -3.30 -5.03
N ILE A 121 -0.73 -2.41 -4.07
CA ILE A 121 -0.28 -2.73 -2.71
C ILE A 121 -1.38 -2.35 -1.71
N LEU A 122 -1.79 -3.29 -0.87
CA LEU A 122 -2.69 -3.02 0.24
C LEU A 122 -1.89 -2.62 1.48
N TYR A 123 -1.96 -1.35 1.87
CA TYR A 123 -1.09 -0.76 2.90
C TYR A 123 -1.79 -0.54 4.24
N PHE A 124 -1.15 -1.01 5.31
CA PHE A 124 -1.61 -0.89 6.68
C PHE A 124 -0.58 -0.12 7.52
N ASP A 125 -1.04 0.92 8.21
CA ASP A 125 -0.23 1.63 9.18
C ASP A 125 -0.37 1.02 10.59
N ARG A 126 0.29 1.66 11.57
CA ARG A 126 0.27 1.22 12.97
C ARG A 126 -1.14 1.13 13.57
N ASN A 127 -2.07 1.98 13.12
CA ASN A 127 -3.41 2.08 13.65
C ASN A 127 -4.28 0.94 13.11
N MET A 128 -3.88 0.31 12.01
CA MET A 128 -4.62 -0.77 11.34
C MET A 128 -4.14 -2.18 11.71
N ARG A 129 -3.13 -2.30 12.59
CA ARG A 129 -2.58 -3.60 13.02
C ARG A 129 -3.63 -4.57 13.57
N TYR A 130 -4.72 -4.05 14.16
CA TYR A 130 -5.77 -4.87 14.78
C TYR A 130 -6.53 -5.72 13.75
N LEU A 131 -6.47 -5.36 12.46
CA LEU A 131 -7.14 -6.09 11.39
C LEU A 131 -6.52 -7.47 11.12
N PHE A 132 -5.29 -7.70 11.58
CA PHE A 132 -4.59 -8.98 11.46
C PHE A 132 -4.51 -9.75 12.78
N MET A 133 -5.26 -9.34 13.79
CA MET A 133 -5.34 -10.11 15.02
C MET A 133 -6.07 -11.43 14.79
N THR A 134 -5.51 -12.50 15.37
CA THR A 134 -6.07 -13.84 15.34
C THR A 134 -6.46 -14.25 16.76
N ARG A 135 -7.40 -15.19 16.87
CA ARG A 135 -7.72 -15.84 18.15
C ARG A 135 -7.78 -17.35 17.92
N GLY A 136 -6.92 -18.10 18.62
CA GLY A 136 -6.79 -19.55 18.40
C GLY A 136 -6.44 -19.90 16.94
N GLY A 137 -5.52 -19.14 16.33
CA GLY A 137 -5.09 -19.34 14.94
C GLY A 137 -6.13 -18.98 13.87
N LYS A 138 -7.30 -18.44 14.25
CA LYS A 138 -8.37 -18.07 13.31
C LYS A 138 -8.45 -16.55 13.14
N PRO A 139 -8.72 -16.06 11.90
CA PRO A 139 -9.01 -14.66 11.65
C PRO A 139 -10.17 -14.14 12.52
N LEU A 140 -10.00 -12.97 13.14
CA LEU A 140 -11.08 -12.33 13.91
C LEU A 140 -12.15 -11.68 13.03
N ALA A 141 -11.82 -11.39 11.78
CA ALA A 141 -12.74 -10.84 10.80
C ALA A 141 -12.46 -11.45 9.43
N ARG A 142 -13.48 -11.53 8.58
CA ARG A 142 -13.33 -11.94 7.18
C ARG A 142 -13.46 -10.72 6.29
N ILE A 143 -12.53 -10.52 5.37
CA ILE A 143 -12.62 -9.40 4.42
C ILE A 143 -12.67 -9.98 3.01
N LYS A 144 -13.80 -9.77 2.33
CA LYS A 144 -14.04 -10.32 0.99
C LYS A 144 -12.99 -9.76 0.01
N GLY A 145 -12.26 -10.67 -0.65
CA GLY A 145 -11.23 -10.33 -1.64
C GLY A 145 -9.81 -10.22 -1.07
N LEU A 146 -9.64 -10.25 0.26
CA LEU A 146 -8.31 -10.22 0.87
C LEU A 146 -7.48 -11.48 0.54
N ASP A 147 -8.17 -12.59 0.27
CA ASP A 147 -7.62 -13.86 -0.21
C ASP A 147 -6.95 -13.75 -1.58
N ARG A 148 -7.29 -12.71 -2.36
CA ARG A 148 -6.78 -12.42 -3.70
C ARG A 148 -5.64 -11.40 -3.70
N VAL A 149 -5.28 -10.85 -2.55
CA VAL A 149 -4.20 -9.84 -2.43
C VAL A 149 -2.85 -10.53 -2.49
N LEU A 150 -1.96 -10.04 -3.38
CA LEU A 150 -0.61 -10.57 -3.55
C LEU A 150 0.47 -9.69 -2.94
N ASN A 151 0.19 -8.39 -2.74
CA ASN A 151 1.16 -7.42 -2.21
C ASN A 151 0.59 -6.73 -0.98
N VAL A 152 1.16 -7.02 0.18
CA VAL A 152 0.79 -6.38 1.44
C VAL A 152 1.89 -5.42 1.85
N GLY A 153 1.50 -4.20 2.19
CA GLY A 153 2.36 -3.17 2.74
C GLY A 153 2.09 -2.96 4.21
N MET A 154 3.14 -2.94 5.02
CA MET A 154 3.05 -2.72 6.46
C MET A 154 3.97 -1.56 6.83
N GLY A 155 3.41 -0.59 7.55
CA GLY A 155 4.19 0.47 8.14
C GLY A 155 5.17 -0.11 9.14
N TRP A 156 6.36 0.47 9.25
CA TRP A 156 7.37 0.09 10.26
C TRP A 156 6.77 -0.24 11.65
N ARG A 157 5.88 0.62 12.16
CA ARG A 157 5.22 0.48 13.48
C ARG A 157 4.01 -0.45 13.50
N ALA A 158 3.56 -0.91 12.33
CA ALA A 158 2.48 -1.87 12.24
C ALA A 158 2.96 -3.28 12.61
N TRP A 159 4.25 -3.57 12.41
CA TRP A 159 4.87 -4.85 12.77
C TRP A 159 4.91 -5.09 14.27
N PHE A 160 5.38 -4.10 15.04
CA PHE A 160 5.56 -4.21 16.48
C PHE A 160 5.08 -2.94 17.17
N ARG A 161 4.28 -3.09 18.25
CA ARG A 161 3.95 -1.96 19.14
C ARG A 161 5.22 -1.40 19.75
N ASP A 162 5.98 -2.33 20.30
CA ASP A 162 7.26 -2.17 20.98
C ASP A 162 8.17 -3.22 20.34
N ILE A 163 9.34 -2.82 19.85
CA ILE A 163 10.29 -3.77 19.26
C ILE A 163 10.65 -4.79 20.36
N PRO A 164 10.56 -6.10 20.09
CA PRO A 164 10.89 -7.13 21.05
C PRO A 164 12.27 -6.91 21.68
N ARG A 165 12.35 -7.11 23.00
CA ARG A 165 13.61 -7.02 23.74
C ARG A 165 14.23 -8.40 23.78
N LEU A 166 15.15 -8.65 22.86
CA LEU A 166 15.88 -9.91 22.80
C LEU A 166 16.87 -10.01 23.96
N LEU A 167 16.90 -11.16 24.62
CA LEU A 167 17.98 -11.54 25.54
C LEU A 167 19.27 -11.83 24.74
N PRO A 168 20.45 -11.80 25.39
CA PRO A 168 21.69 -12.20 24.73
C PRO A 168 21.58 -13.62 24.14
N GLY A 169 21.77 -13.73 22.82
CA GLY A 169 21.65 -15.01 22.10
C GLY A 169 20.27 -15.29 21.50
N GLU A 170 19.24 -14.50 21.82
CA GLU A 170 17.93 -14.58 21.14
C GLU A 170 17.98 -13.91 19.76
N ASP A 171 17.11 -14.39 18.86
CA ASP A 171 16.99 -13.89 17.48
C ASP A 171 15.57 -13.35 17.24
N MET A 172 15.46 -12.28 16.46
CA MET A 172 14.19 -11.71 15.98
C MET A 172 13.34 -12.70 15.18
N ARG A 173 13.92 -13.83 14.73
CA ARG A 173 13.26 -14.80 13.86
C ARG A 173 11.85 -15.20 14.32
N HIS A 174 11.70 -15.56 15.60
CA HIS A 174 10.43 -15.99 16.16
C HIS A 174 9.39 -14.86 16.15
N HIS A 175 9.78 -13.65 16.56
CA HIS A 175 8.87 -12.49 16.55
C HIS A 175 8.44 -12.09 15.14
N TRP A 176 9.35 -12.15 14.18
CA TRP A 176 9.02 -11.92 12.77
C TRP A 176 8.02 -12.95 12.24
N ARG A 177 8.21 -14.23 12.56
CA ARG A 177 7.23 -15.27 12.21
C ARG A 177 5.88 -14.97 12.82
N ALA A 178 5.82 -14.66 14.12
CA ALA A 178 4.56 -14.32 14.79
C ALA A 178 3.87 -13.09 14.16
N ALA A 179 4.63 -12.08 13.73
CA ALA A 179 4.08 -10.89 13.09
C ALA A 179 3.63 -11.12 11.63
N ILE A 180 4.34 -11.97 10.88
CA ILE A 180 4.08 -12.21 9.45
C ILE A 180 3.04 -13.32 9.25
N ASN A 181 3.03 -14.36 10.08
CA ASN A 181 2.17 -15.53 9.94
C ASN A 181 0.67 -15.19 9.80
N PRO A 182 0.11 -14.24 10.58
CA PRO A 182 -1.27 -13.82 10.40
C PRO A 182 -1.56 -13.36 8.97
N LEU A 183 -0.64 -12.68 8.29
CA LEU A 183 -0.86 -12.20 6.92
C LEU A 183 -1.21 -13.33 5.96
N PHE A 184 -0.62 -14.53 6.12
CA PHE A 184 -0.92 -15.68 5.27
C PHE A 184 -2.30 -16.30 5.54
N LEU A 185 -2.90 -16.07 6.71
CA LEU A 185 -4.27 -16.51 6.99
C LEU A 185 -5.27 -15.66 6.21
N TYR A 186 -4.95 -14.38 6.01
CA TYR A 186 -5.81 -13.43 5.30
C TYR A 186 -5.52 -13.38 3.79
N SER A 187 -4.26 -13.52 3.41
CA SER A 187 -3.76 -13.45 2.03
C SER A 187 -2.86 -14.66 1.76
N PRO A 188 -3.43 -15.86 1.51
CA PRO A 188 -2.68 -17.10 1.38
C PRO A 188 -1.81 -17.16 0.12
N ARG A 189 -2.05 -16.27 -0.86
CA ARG A 189 -1.30 -16.16 -2.12
C ARG A 189 -0.29 -15.00 -2.11
N LEU A 190 0.09 -14.53 -0.92
CA LEU A 190 1.00 -13.40 -0.76
C LEU A 190 2.31 -13.63 -1.55
N GLN A 191 2.66 -12.70 -2.43
CA GLN A 191 3.88 -12.71 -3.22
C GLN A 191 4.91 -11.72 -2.69
N THR A 192 4.47 -10.58 -2.14
CA THR A 192 5.38 -9.57 -1.59
C THR A 192 4.92 -9.04 -0.24
N ILE A 193 5.90 -8.85 0.66
CA ILE A 193 5.77 -8.13 1.91
C ILE A 193 6.56 -6.82 1.75
N ASN A 194 5.84 -5.71 1.80
CA ASN A 194 6.37 -4.38 1.56
C ASN A 194 6.54 -3.65 2.89
N PHE A 195 7.77 -3.48 3.32
CA PHE A 195 8.14 -2.71 4.48
C PHE A 195 8.15 -1.23 4.13
N ILE A 196 7.18 -0.48 4.64
CA ILE A 196 6.92 0.88 4.21
C ILE A 196 7.27 1.86 5.33
N LEU A 197 8.06 2.87 4.97
CA LEU A 197 8.59 3.84 5.91
C LEU A 197 8.30 5.28 5.43
N PRO A 198 7.59 6.11 6.21
CA PRO A 198 7.38 7.51 5.86
C PRO A 198 8.71 8.27 5.75
N LYS A 199 8.90 8.99 4.63
CA LYS A 199 10.08 9.83 4.39
C LYS A 199 10.02 11.14 5.17
N VAL A 200 8.85 11.77 5.19
CA VAL A 200 8.58 13.03 5.90
C VAL A 200 7.96 12.72 7.27
N ARG A 201 8.50 13.31 8.35
CA ARG A 201 8.09 13.00 9.73
C ARG A 201 8.01 14.22 10.62
N HIS A 202 7.08 14.20 11.57
CA HIS A 202 7.01 15.14 12.68
C HIS A 202 8.20 14.98 13.64
N VAL A 203 8.85 16.09 13.95
CA VAL A 203 9.83 16.27 15.04
C VAL A 203 9.04 16.66 16.29
N GLY A 204 9.30 15.97 17.40
CA GLY A 204 8.61 16.22 18.68
C GLY A 204 7.79 15.03 19.19
N GLY A 205 7.57 14.01 18.37
CA GLY A 205 7.23 12.67 18.86
C GLY A 205 8.51 11.87 19.05
N VAL A 206 8.69 11.22 20.21
CA VAL A 206 9.85 10.35 20.57
C VAL A 206 10.01 9.11 19.64
N THR A 207 9.36 9.11 18.47
CA THR A 207 8.96 7.88 17.81
C THR A 207 9.09 8.02 16.29
N LEU A 208 10.29 7.73 15.79
CA LEU A 208 10.60 7.52 14.37
C LEU A 208 9.52 6.67 13.66
N GLY A 209 8.82 7.22 12.66
CA GLY A 209 7.86 6.45 11.84
C GLY A 209 6.38 6.81 11.98
N ARG A 210 6.03 8.00 12.49
CA ARG A 210 4.66 8.56 12.34
C ARG A 210 4.67 9.55 11.17
N GLU A 211 3.73 9.39 10.24
CA GLU A 211 3.45 10.39 9.21
C GLU A 211 2.98 11.70 9.82
N ALA A 212 3.11 12.80 9.08
CA ALA A 212 2.52 14.07 9.48
C ALA A 212 0.98 13.94 9.61
N TYR A 213 0.38 14.75 10.49
CA TYR A 213 -1.06 14.73 10.70
C TYR A 213 -1.79 15.08 9.40
N GLY A 214 -2.82 14.30 9.06
CA GLY A 214 -3.56 14.46 7.80
C GLY A 214 -2.82 14.03 6.53
N ALA A 215 -1.51 13.70 6.60
CA ALA A 215 -0.73 13.29 5.43
C ALA A 215 -1.28 12.02 4.77
N ALA A 216 -1.98 11.18 5.54
CA ALA A 216 -2.68 10.00 5.05
C ALA A 216 -3.69 10.30 3.92
N ASN A 217 -4.23 11.52 3.88
CA ASN A 217 -5.21 11.96 2.90
C ASN A 217 -4.59 12.39 1.55
N PHE A 218 -3.25 12.41 1.46
CA PHE A 218 -2.53 12.79 0.24
C PHE A 218 -2.12 11.54 -0.56
N PRO A 219 -2.02 11.65 -1.89
CA PRO A 219 -1.53 10.57 -2.75
C PRO A 219 -0.19 10.03 -2.29
N CYS A 220 -0.06 8.70 -2.33
CA CYS A 220 1.16 7.99 -1.97
C CYS A 220 2.02 7.74 -3.19
N GLU A 221 3.33 7.95 -3.06
CA GLU A 221 4.33 7.41 -3.97
C GLU A 221 5.33 6.57 -3.17
N LEU A 222 5.78 5.46 -3.76
CA LEU A 222 6.77 4.58 -3.14
C LEU A 222 8.08 4.66 -3.91
N VAL A 223 9.15 4.94 -3.17
CA VAL A 223 10.52 4.94 -3.71
C VAL A 223 11.29 3.81 -3.02
N PRO A 224 12.10 3.01 -3.75
CA PRO A 224 12.86 1.92 -3.13
C PRO A 224 13.70 2.43 -1.94
N LEU A 225 13.68 1.67 -0.84
CA LEU A 225 14.47 1.96 0.35
C LEU A 225 15.90 1.42 0.13
N PRO A 226 16.93 2.29 0.13
CA PRO A 226 18.31 1.85 -0.03
C PRO A 226 18.72 0.86 1.07
N GLU A 227 19.47 -0.18 0.70
CA GLU A 227 19.91 -1.23 1.64
C GLU A 227 20.74 -0.68 2.81
N THR A 228 21.49 0.39 2.57
CA THR A 228 22.33 1.09 3.55
C THR A 228 21.55 1.97 4.53
N THR A 229 20.24 2.16 4.31
CA THR A 229 19.42 3.04 5.15
C THR A 229 19.46 2.59 6.59
N LYS A 230 19.85 3.50 7.49
CA LYS A 230 19.95 3.25 8.93
C LYS A 230 18.60 3.50 9.61
N LEU A 231 18.05 2.45 10.21
CA LEU A 231 16.76 2.44 10.87
C LEU A 231 16.90 2.22 12.38
N PRO A 232 16.08 2.87 13.20
CA PRO A 232 16.11 2.72 14.67
C PRO A 232 15.51 1.38 15.10
N TRP A 233 16.32 0.32 15.16
CA TRP A 233 15.84 -1.04 15.40
C TRP A 233 16.03 -1.51 16.85
N ASP A 234 16.82 -0.82 17.69
CA ASP A 234 17.19 -1.34 19.02
C ASP A 234 17.09 -0.28 20.16
N LYS A 235 16.83 -0.79 21.39
CA LYS A 235 16.69 -0.16 22.72
C LYS A 235 16.10 1.27 22.75
N MET A 236 14.80 1.39 22.95
CA MET A 236 14.26 2.56 23.68
C MET A 236 14.39 2.28 25.20
N PRO A 237 15.18 3.06 25.97
CA PRO A 237 15.25 2.90 27.42
C PRO A 237 13.87 3.13 28.07
N ARG A 238 13.60 2.44 29.20
CA ARG A 238 12.34 2.60 29.92
C ARG A 238 12.21 4.04 30.43
N PRO A 239 11.03 4.68 30.29
CA PRO A 239 10.71 5.85 31.12
C PRO A 239 10.84 5.45 32.59
N GLY A 240 11.70 6.13 33.35
CA GLY A 240 11.92 5.88 34.78
C GLY A 240 13.15 5.03 35.16
N SER A 241 14.00 4.63 34.23
CA SER A 241 15.35 4.14 34.60
C SER A 241 16.17 5.29 35.22
N PRO A 242 17.05 5.04 36.22
CA PRO A 242 17.89 6.07 36.80
C PRO A 242 18.70 6.78 35.69
N GLY A 243 18.41 8.05 35.45
CA GLY A 243 18.91 8.82 34.29
C GLY A 243 17.86 9.26 33.26
N ALA A 244 16.57 8.89 33.41
CA ALA A 244 15.49 9.24 32.49
C ALA A 244 14.83 10.62 32.77
N ALA A 245 15.30 11.39 33.74
CA ALA A 245 14.66 12.63 34.17
C ALA A 245 14.99 13.87 33.30
N HIS A 246 15.84 13.75 32.28
CA HIS A 246 16.21 14.89 31.40
C HIS A 246 16.02 14.59 29.90
N THR A 247 15.12 13.67 29.57
CA THR A 247 15.03 13.02 28.25
C THR A 247 14.14 13.74 27.23
N THR A 248 13.98 15.06 27.30
CA THR A 248 13.28 15.83 26.25
C THR A 248 14.24 16.54 25.29
N THR A 249 15.51 16.75 25.67
CA THR A 249 16.46 17.57 24.89
C THR A 249 17.63 16.79 24.26
N SER A 250 17.79 15.49 24.51
CA SER A 250 19.02 14.74 24.14
C SER A 250 18.84 13.66 23.06
N LEU A 251 17.98 13.87 22.06
CA LEU A 251 17.89 12.99 20.87
C LEU A 251 18.97 13.29 19.80
N LEU A 252 19.80 14.32 20.01
CA LEU A 252 20.81 14.75 19.03
C LEU A 252 22.21 14.13 19.20
N GLY A 253 22.46 13.39 20.29
CA GLY A 253 23.84 12.95 20.61
C GLY A 253 24.01 11.50 21.09
N ARG A 254 22.94 10.70 21.19
CA ARG A 254 23.05 9.29 21.61
C ARG A 254 22.93 8.38 20.40
N THR A 255 23.93 7.53 20.20
CA THR A 255 23.94 6.39 19.27
C THR A 255 22.75 5.47 19.56
N GLY A 256 21.57 5.84 19.05
CA GLY A 256 20.53 4.85 18.83
C GLY A 256 21.15 3.74 17.98
N TYR A 257 20.96 2.50 18.38
CA TYR A 257 21.47 1.35 17.65
C TYR A 257 20.69 1.28 16.33
N LEU A 258 21.30 1.89 15.32
CA LEU A 258 20.78 1.95 13.98
C LEU A 258 21.14 0.64 13.28
N THR A 259 20.13 -0.09 12.82
CA THR A 259 20.29 -1.28 12.00
C THR A 259 19.99 -0.92 10.55
N THR A 260 20.77 -1.47 9.62
CA THR A 260 20.52 -1.23 8.20
C THR A 260 19.23 -1.93 7.75
N TRP A 261 18.52 -1.32 6.79
CA TRP A 261 17.38 -1.98 6.14
C TRP A 261 17.77 -3.37 5.60
N GLN A 262 18.97 -3.52 5.04
CA GLN A 262 19.48 -4.80 4.58
C GLN A 262 19.47 -5.89 5.66
N ALA A 263 19.92 -5.58 6.87
CA ALA A 263 19.96 -6.53 7.97
C ALA A 263 18.54 -6.95 8.41
N ILE A 264 17.63 -5.97 8.52
CA ILE A 264 16.22 -6.19 8.85
C ILE A 264 15.55 -7.07 7.79
N ARG A 265 15.76 -6.76 6.51
CA ARG A 265 15.25 -7.54 5.38
C ARG A 265 15.74 -8.98 5.43
N ARG A 266 17.03 -9.20 5.67
CA ARG A 266 17.61 -10.55 5.79
C ARG A 266 17.01 -11.31 6.97
N GLU A 267 16.73 -10.67 8.10
CA GLU A 267 16.02 -11.29 9.22
C GLU A 267 14.60 -11.73 8.83
N MET A 268 13.83 -10.86 8.19
CA MET A 268 12.48 -11.19 7.70
C MET A 268 12.51 -12.35 6.70
N GLU A 269 13.44 -12.32 5.73
CA GLU A 269 13.60 -13.39 4.73
C GLU A 269 14.03 -14.72 5.37
N ARG A 270 14.91 -14.69 6.38
CA ARG A 270 15.27 -15.88 7.18
C ARG A 270 14.07 -16.43 7.97
N SER A 271 13.21 -15.57 8.50
CA SER A 271 12.00 -15.99 9.21
C SER A 271 10.99 -16.70 8.32
N LEU A 272 10.89 -16.29 7.06
CA LEU A 272 9.97 -16.84 6.07
C LEU A 272 10.39 -18.21 5.53
N LYS A 273 11.70 -18.50 5.49
CA LYS A 273 12.21 -19.82 5.10
C LYS A 273 12.00 -20.79 6.28
N ALA A 274 10.96 -21.61 6.19
CA ALA A 274 10.75 -22.70 7.14
C ALA A 274 11.58 -23.94 6.74
N GLY A 275 12.20 -24.61 7.70
CA GLY A 275 12.38 -26.07 7.61
C GLY A 275 13.69 -26.67 7.08
N GLU A 276 14.86 -26.17 7.47
CA GLU A 276 16.06 -27.04 7.49
C GLU A 276 16.69 -27.00 8.89
N GLY A 277 16.22 -27.88 9.80
CA GLY A 277 17.02 -28.28 10.98
C GLY A 277 16.45 -28.05 12.38
N ASP A 278 15.40 -27.24 12.57
CA ASP A 278 14.82 -27.06 13.91
C ASP A 278 13.86 -28.21 14.23
N GLY A 279 14.40 -29.33 14.73
CA GLY A 279 13.66 -30.46 15.28
C GLY A 279 12.89 -30.14 16.57
N GLU A 280 12.46 -28.89 16.75
CA GLU A 280 11.57 -28.51 17.83
C GLU A 280 10.14 -28.86 17.40
N ALA A 281 9.49 -29.74 18.18
CA ALA A 281 8.05 -29.93 18.16
C ALA A 281 7.34 -28.56 18.13
N PRO A 282 6.18 -28.41 17.46
CA PRO A 282 5.49 -27.15 17.36
C PRO A 282 5.18 -26.61 18.77
N LYS A 283 6.05 -25.72 19.26
CA LYS A 283 5.82 -24.98 20.49
C LYS A 283 4.77 -23.94 20.18
N GLU A 284 3.70 -23.96 20.94
CA GLU A 284 2.78 -22.84 21.06
C GLU A 284 3.61 -21.59 21.34
N ASP A 285 3.52 -20.59 20.47
CA ASP A 285 4.11 -19.28 20.74
C ASP A 285 3.43 -18.62 21.95
N GLU A 286 3.92 -17.46 22.39
CA GLU A 286 3.35 -16.64 23.48
C GLU A 286 1.86 -16.26 23.24
N TRP A 287 1.31 -16.61 22.08
CA TRP A 287 -0.05 -16.37 21.62
C TRP A 287 -0.85 -17.66 21.34
N GLY A 288 -0.29 -18.85 21.63
CA GLY A 288 -0.99 -20.14 21.57
C GLY A 288 -1.20 -20.70 20.15
N HIS A 289 -0.22 -20.61 19.25
CA HIS A 289 -0.39 -20.97 17.84
C HIS A 289 0.41 -22.20 17.38
N VAL A 290 -0.25 -23.09 16.62
CA VAL A 290 0.36 -24.16 15.81
C VAL A 290 -0.08 -23.95 14.35
N LEU A 291 0.87 -23.76 13.43
CA LEU A 291 0.59 -23.66 12.00
C LEU A 291 1.37 -24.76 11.27
N GLU A 292 0.65 -25.74 10.72
CA GLU A 292 1.22 -26.82 9.93
C GLU A 292 1.88 -26.31 8.65
N GLY A 293 3.04 -26.89 8.33
CA GLY A 293 3.88 -26.55 7.18
C GLY A 293 3.18 -26.86 5.87
N ARG A 294 2.72 -25.82 5.17
CA ARG A 294 2.50 -25.90 3.73
C ARG A 294 3.78 -25.49 3.04
N ASP A 295 4.16 -26.26 2.04
CA ASP A 295 5.12 -25.85 1.02
C ASP A 295 4.53 -24.61 0.32
N ARG A 296 5.07 -23.44 0.63
CA ARG A 296 4.54 -22.14 0.19
C ARG A 296 5.67 -21.40 -0.50
N ASP A 297 5.36 -20.80 -1.64
CA ASP A 297 6.25 -19.82 -2.26
C ASP A 297 6.56 -18.72 -1.23
N VAL A 298 7.84 -18.58 -0.90
CA VAL A 298 8.31 -17.59 0.08
C VAL A 298 8.12 -16.19 -0.52
N PRO A 299 7.32 -15.30 0.09
CA PRO A 299 7.11 -13.97 -0.45
C PRO A 299 8.41 -13.16 -0.40
N ARG A 300 8.59 -12.29 -1.39
CA ARG A 300 9.72 -11.36 -1.44
C ARG A 300 9.52 -10.24 -0.42
N VAL A 301 10.58 -9.89 0.30
CA VAL A 301 10.57 -8.75 1.22
C VAL A 301 11.15 -7.54 0.50
N LEU A 302 10.38 -6.46 0.40
CA LEU A 302 10.74 -5.22 -0.29
C LEU A 302 10.66 -4.05 0.67
N GLY A 303 11.53 -3.06 0.51
CA GLY A 303 11.56 -1.86 1.36
C GLY A 303 11.24 -0.62 0.56
N TRP A 304 10.42 0.28 1.13
CA TRP A 304 9.98 1.50 0.46
C TRP A 304 9.99 2.71 1.39
N TRP A 305 10.46 3.83 0.85
CA TRP A 305 10.09 5.15 1.32
C TRP A 305 8.68 5.51 0.85
N LEU A 306 7.83 5.92 1.77
CA LEU A 306 6.51 6.49 1.50
C LEU A 306 6.63 8.00 1.40
N LEU A 307 6.31 8.52 0.22
CA LEU A 307 6.17 9.94 -0.08
C LEU A 307 4.68 10.30 -0.12
N ARG A 308 4.35 11.49 0.38
CA ARG A 308 3.00 12.05 0.31
C ARG A 308 3.02 13.26 -0.62
N VAL A 309 2.61 13.04 -1.86
CA VAL A 309 2.69 14.07 -2.91
C VAL A 309 1.72 15.20 -2.57
N GLY A 310 2.23 16.42 -2.50
CA GLY A 310 1.45 17.61 -2.17
C GLY A 310 1.11 17.78 -0.69
N ALA A 311 1.53 16.86 0.19
CA ALA A 311 1.35 17.05 1.63
C ALA A 311 2.23 18.20 2.11
N PRO A 312 1.70 19.15 2.92
CA PRO A 312 2.50 20.22 3.46
C PRO A 312 3.61 19.64 4.33
N THR A 313 4.85 20.00 4.02
CA THR A 313 6.03 19.62 4.79
C THR A 313 6.27 20.56 5.96
N ASN A 314 5.63 21.73 5.97
CA ASN A 314 5.70 22.70 7.07
C ASN A 314 4.29 22.88 7.63
N TYR A 315 3.97 22.20 8.73
CA TYR A 315 2.82 22.60 9.55
C TYR A 315 3.30 23.71 10.47
N GLU A 316 2.62 24.85 10.45
CA GLU A 316 2.88 25.96 11.38
C GLU A 316 2.97 25.39 12.81
N GLU A 317 4.13 25.60 13.45
CA GLU A 317 4.53 25.11 14.80
C GLU A 317 5.03 23.66 14.94
N GLN A 318 4.95 22.80 13.92
CA GLN A 318 5.51 21.43 13.99
C GLN A 318 6.75 21.30 13.11
N GLN A 319 7.92 21.19 13.74
CA GLN A 319 9.15 20.88 13.03
C GLN A 319 8.96 19.54 12.29
N VAL A 320 9.22 19.50 10.99
CA VAL A 320 9.18 18.29 10.18
C VAL A 320 10.59 18.03 9.66
N ARG A 321 11.02 16.76 9.64
CA ARG A 321 12.31 16.35 9.07
C ARG A 321 12.08 15.40 7.91
N GLU A 322 12.76 15.69 6.81
CA GLU A 322 12.96 14.75 5.73
C GLU A 322 14.23 13.95 6.00
N PHE A 323 14.16 12.62 5.87
CA PHE A 323 15.35 11.79 5.92
C PHE A 323 15.94 11.71 4.51
N SER A 324 17.15 12.24 4.35
CA SER A 324 17.99 11.98 3.17
C SER A 324 18.69 10.63 3.33
N ALA A 325 18.89 9.94 2.19
CA ALA A 325 19.60 8.67 2.10
C ALA A 325 21.06 8.79 2.57
#